data_AF-A0A3M2AQ90-F1
#
_entry.id   AF-A0A3M2AQ90-F1
#
_cell.length_a   1.000
_cell.length_b   1.000
_cell.length_c   1.000
_cell.angle_alpha   90.00
_cell.angle_beta   90.00
_cell.angle_gamma   90.00
#
_symmetry.space_group_name_H-M   'P 1'
#
loop_
_entity.id
_entity.type
_entity.pdbx_description
1 polymer ?
#
loop_
_entity_poly.entity_id
_entity_poly.type
_entity_poly.pdbx_seq_one_letter_code
_entity_poly.pdbx_strand_id
1 'polypeptide(L)'
;MRLFEGKGFSGVKGLYPFTAENLLRVGLALCTYIKVKREIERPALIIKDEDFIAFSLAVGFMAGGGDVVYGEGEGDVRLKLSCEGEGVYRLEFDGLEEHEFLMVESILFSRYNMPRAEGEGVGRIWIQEKKP
;
A
#
# COMPACT_ATOMS: atom_id res chain seq x y z
N MET A 1 7.64 9.76 15.41
CA MET A 1 8.29 8.57 14.80
C MET A 1 8.00 8.65 13.32
N ARG A 2 9.02 8.54 12.47
CA ARG A 2 8.89 8.62 11.01
C ARG A 2 9.19 7.23 10.46
N LEU A 3 8.22 6.67 9.75
CA LEU A 3 8.31 5.40 9.02
C LEU A 3 8.88 5.62 7.62
N PHE A 4 8.40 6.62 6.88
CA PHE A 4 8.77 6.85 5.48
C PHE A 4 10.03 7.70 5.35
N GLU A 5 11.00 7.18 4.61
CA GLU A 5 12.22 7.83 4.18
C GLU A 5 12.12 8.13 2.67
N GLY A 6 11.75 9.38 2.35
CA GLY A 6 11.38 9.76 0.98
C GLY A 6 10.04 9.13 0.59
N LYS A 7 10.03 8.36 -0.50
CA LYS A 7 8.84 7.68 -1.05
C LYS A 7 8.71 6.21 -0.63
N GLY A 8 9.35 5.79 0.46
CA GLY A 8 9.42 4.38 0.83
C GLY A 8 9.94 4.15 2.23
N PHE A 9 10.11 2.89 2.60
CA PHE A 9 10.74 2.49 3.86
C PHE A 9 11.42 1.13 3.74
N SER A 10 12.45 0.92 4.55
CA SER A 10 13.26 -0.30 4.56
C SER A 10 13.04 -1.14 5.82
N GLY A 11 13.34 -2.44 5.74
CA GLY A 11 13.16 -3.37 6.85
C GLY A 11 13.44 -4.82 6.49
N VAL A 12 13.27 -5.71 7.48
CA VAL A 12 13.40 -7.17 7.30
C VAL A 12 12.01 -7.80 7.27
N LYS A 13 11.78 -8.74 6.35
CA LYS A 13 10.49 -9.45 6.23
C LYS A 13 10.08 -10.08 7.56
N GLY A 14 8.84 -9.84 7.99
CA GLY A 14 8.28 -10.38 9.23
C GLY A 14 8.66 -9.60 10.50
N LEU A 15 9.58 -8.65 10.42
CA LEU A 15 9.91 -7.72 11.50
C LEU A 15 9.36 -6.33 11.17
N TYR A 16 9.10 -5.50 12.18
CA TYR A 16 8.68 -4.12 11.93
C TYR A 16 9.76 -3.39 11.08
N PRO A 17 9.39 -2.67 10.01
CA PRO A 17 8.02 -2.31 9.58
C PRO A 17 7.28 -3.30 8.65
N PHE A 18 7.89 -4.42 8.25
CA PHE A 18 7.29 -5.44 7.38
C PHE A 18 6.58 -6.59 8.11
N THR A 19 5.88 -6.29 9.21
CA THR A 19 4.91 -7.25 9.78
C THR A 19 3.61 -7.21 8.95
N ALA A 20 2.88 -8.33 8.89
CA ALA A 20 1.58 -8.38 8.19
C ALA A 20 0.61 -7.31 8.70
N GLU A 21 0.53 -7.13 10.02
CA GLU A 21 -0.33 -6.13 10.65
C GLU A 21 0.05 -4.71 10.25
N ASN A 22 1.35 -4.36 10.30
CA ASN A 22 1.78 -3.01 9.95
C ASN A 22 1.56 -2.74 8.47
N LEU A 23 1.86 -3.69 7.59
CA LEU A 23 1.64 -3.56 6.15
C LEU A 23 0.16 -3.40 5.80
N LEU A 24 -0.73 -4.16 6.46
CA LEU A 24 -2.17 -3.98 6.34
C LEU A 24 -2.58 -2.57 6.74
N ARG A 25 -2.07 -2.06 7.87
CA ARG A 25 -2.35 -0.68 8.31
C ARG A 25 -1.82 0.37 7.34
N VAL A 26 -0.63 0.16 6.78
CA VAL A 26 -0.04 1.05 5.75
C VAL A 26 -0.91 1.06 4.50
N GLY A 27 -1.34 -0.11 4.01
CA GLY A 27 -2.23 -0.20 2.85
C GLY A 27 -3.57 0.53 3.08
N LEU A 28 -4.15 0.36 4.27
CA LEU A 28 -5.39 1.04 4.65
C LEU A 28 -5.20 2.56 4.73
N ALA A 29 -4.10 3.04 5.32
CA ALA A 29 -3.78 4.45 5.42
C ALA A 29 -3.57 5.09 4.05
N LEU A 30 -2.86 4.39 3.15
CA LEU A 30 -2.66 4.82 1.75
C LEU A 30 -3.99 4.95 1.01
N CYS A 31 -4.84 3.93 1.06
CA CYS A 31 -6.15 3.99 0.42
C CYS A 31 -7.00 5.13 0.99
N THR A 32 -7.02 5.29 2.32
CA THR A 32 -7.76 6.36 2.99
C THR A 32 -7.28 7.74 2.55
N TYR A 33 -5.95 7.92 2.50
CA TYR A 33 -5.34 9.16 2.04
C TYR A 33 -5.82 9.52 0.63
N ILE A 34 -5.70 8.59 -0.33
CA ILE A 34 -6.06 8.85 -1.73
C ILE A 34 -7.56 9.19 -1.85
N LYS A 35 -8.43 8.43 -1.18
CA LYS A 35 -9.88 8.69 -1.19
C LYS A 35 -10.24 10.07 -0.67
N VAL A 36 -9.62 10.49 0.43
CA VAL A 36 -9.97 11.75 1.12
C VAL A 36 -9.29 12.96 0.49
N LYS A 37 -8.02 12.83 0.09
CA LYS A 37 -7.20 13.97 -0.34
C LYS A 37 -7.13 14.14 -1.85
N ARG A 38 -7.27 13.06 -2.61
CA ARG A 38 -7.32 13.09 -4.08
C ARG A 38 -8.73 12.88 -4.63
N GLU A 39 -9.72 12.69 -3.76
CA GLU A 39 -11.15 12.53 -4.11
C GLU A 39 -11.41 11.37 -5.09
N ILE A 40 -10.59 10.32 -5.03
CA ILE A 40 -10.73 9.13 -5.89
C ILE A 40 -11.52 8.07 -5.12
N GLU A 41 -12.72 7.73 -5.57
CA GLU A 41 -13.64 6.85 -4.84
C GLU A 41 -13.12 5.40 -4.69
N ARG A 42 -12.58 4.84 -5.78
CA ARG A 42 -11.96 3.50 -5.85
C ARG A 42 -10.54 3.64 -6.40
N PRO A 43 -9.56 3.98 -5.56
CA PRO A 43 -8.18 4.10 -6.02
C PRO A 43 -7.62 2.73 -6.39
N ALA A 44 -6.62 2.70 -7.27
CA ALA A 44 -5.99 1.49 -7.78
C ALA A 44 -4.52 1.39 -7.31
N LEU A 45 -4.18 0.26 -6.68
CA LEU A 45 -2.81 -0.10 -6.29
C LEU A 45 -2.22 -1.11 -7.28
N ILE A 46 -1.05 -0.81 -7.81
CA ILE A 46 -0.32 -1.69 -8.72
C ILE A 46 0.76 -2.44 -7.95
N ILE A 47 0.71 -3.77 -8.01
CA ILE A 47 1.74 -4.66 -7.46
C ILE A 47 2.34 -5.50 -8.59
N LYS A 48 3.66 -5.69 -8.58
CA LYS A 48 4.36 -6.52 -9.58
C LYS A 48 5.01 -7.77 -8.99
N ASP A 49 5.29 -7.74 -7.69
CA ASP A 49 6.00 -8.82 -7.00
C ASP A 49 5.00 -9.74 -6.30
N GLU A 50 5.10 -11.04 -6.55
CA GLU A 50 4.43 -12.10 -5.77
C GLU A 50 5.13 -12.28 -4.41
N ASP A 51 5.12 -11.22 -3.59
CA ASP A 51 5.79 -11.21 -2.29
C ASP A 51 4.82 -10.98 -1.12
N PHE A 52 5.17 -11.56 0.02
CA PHE A 52 4.46 -11.37 1.29
C PHE A 52 4.24 -9.89 1.63
N ILE A 53 5.24 -9.03 1.37
CA ILE A 53 5.15 -7.59 1.65
C ILE A 53 4.05 -6.94 0.81
N ALA A 54 4.06 -7.20 -0.50
CA ALA A 54 3.12 -6.60 -1.46
C ALA A 54 1.69 -7.04 -1.17
N PHE A 55 1.45 -8.34 -0.95
CA PHE A 55 0.11 -8.85 -0.67
C PHE A 55 -0.42 -8.42 0.69
N SER A 56 0.42 -8.36 1.73
CA SER A 56 -0.02 -7.87 3.06
C SER A 56 -0.50 -6.41 2.98
N LEU A 57 0.19 -5.58 2.19
CA LEU A 57 -0.23 -4.20 1.95
C LEU A 57 -1.49 -4.13 1.09
N ALA A 58 -1.56 -4.93 0.03
CA ALA A 58 -2.72 -5.01 -0.87
C ALA A 58 -4.02 -5.35 -0.12
N VAL A 59 -3.97 -6.28 0.84
CA VAL A 59 -5.12 -6.60 1.71
C VAL A 59 -5.61 -5.37 2.48
N GLY A 60 -4.68 -4.58 3.02
CA GLY A 60 -5.02 -3.31 3.69
C GLY A 60 -5.65 -2.29 2.75
N PHE A 61 -5.11 -2.17 1.54
CA PHE A 61 -5.62 -1.26 0.52
C PHE A 61 -7.03 -1.63 0.06
N MET A 62 -7.29 -2.92 -0.18
CA MET A 62 -8.63 -3.45 -0.48
C MET A 62 -9.61 -3.23 0.66
N ALA A 63 -9.17 -3.38 1.91
CA ALA A 63 -10.00 -3.09 3.08
C ALA A 63 -10.38 -1.60 3.19
N GLY A 64 -9.64 -0.69 2.55
CA GLY A 64 -10.02 0.73 2.39
C GLY A 64 -11.01 1.00 1.24
N GLY A 65 -11.32 -0.04 0.45
CA GLY A 65 -12.17 0.03 -0.74
C GLY A 65 -11.43 0.40 -2.03
N GLY A 66 -10.10 0.31 -2.05
CA GLY A 66 -9.29 0.49 -3.26
C GLY A 66 -9.02 -0.85 -3.96
N ASP A 67 -9.04 -0.86 -5.29
CA ASP A 67 -8.79 -2.05 -6.08
C ASP A 67 -7.28 -2.29 -6.27
N VAL A 68 -6.89 -3.54 -6.49
CA VAL A 68 -5.49 -3.95 -6.68
C VAL A 68 -5.34 -4.60 -8.05
N VAL A 69 -4.30 -4.20 -8.79
CA VAL A 69 -3.94 -4.82 -10.07
C VAL A 69 -2.56 -5.43 -9.95
N TYR A 70 -2.49 -6.74 -10.19
CA TYR A 70 -1.23 -7.47 -10.29
C TYR A 70 -0.73 -7.48 -11.74
N GLY A 71 0.48 -6.95 -11.95
CA GLY A 71 1.16 -6.90 -13.25
C GLY A 71 1.39 -5.48 -13.77
N GLU A 72 1.29 -5.31 -15.10
CA GLU A 72 1.47 -4.02 -15.76
C GLU A 72 0.11 -3.38 -16.05
N GLY A 73 -0.24 -2.38 -15.24
CA GLY A 73 -1.46 -1.61 -15.39
C GLY A 73 -1.30 -0.15 -14.98
N GLU A 74 -2.33 0.63 -15.30
CA GLU A 74 -2.52 1.98 -14.79
C GLU A 74 -3.11 1.93 -13.37
N GLY A 75 -2.59 2.76 -12.47
CA GLY A 75 -3.12 2.92 -11.12
C GLY A 75 -2.52 4.13 -10.42
N ASP A 76 -3.13 4.49 -9.29
CA ASP A 76 -2.81 5.69 -8.53
C ASP A 76 -1.49 5.57 -7.75
N VAL A 77 -1.19 4.36 -7.29
CA VAL A 77 0.03 4.04 -6.56
C VAL A 77 0.61 2.74 -7.10
N ARG A 78 1.93 2.70 -7.27
CA ARG A 78 2.64 1.49 -7.66
C ARG A 78 3.69 1.13 -6.62
N LEU A 79 3.70 -0.15 -6.22
CA LEU A 79 4.72 -0.69 -5.35
C LEU A 79 5.93 -1.17 -6.15
N LYS A 80 7.11 -0.94 -5.60
CA LYS A 80 8.36 -1.52 -6.05
C LYS A 80 9.10 -2.06 -4.85
N LEU A 81 9.31 -3.37 -4.81
CA LEU A 81 10.13 -4.01 -3.79
C LEU A 81 11.54 -4.24 -4.32
N SER A 82 12.53 -3.97 -3.48
CA SER A 82 13.94 -4.19 -3.80
C SER A 82 14.66 -4.79 -2.59
N CYS A 83 15.71 -5.57 -2.83
CA CYS A 83 16.58 -6.10 -1.78
C CYS A 83 17.87 -5.27 -1.75
N GLU A 84 18.16 -4.64 -0.60
CA GLU A 84 19.34 -3.78 -0.42
C GLU A 84 20.59 -4.56 0.05
N GLY A 85 20.46 -5.89 0.23
CA GLY A 85 21.49 -6.76 0.78
C GLY A 85 21.15 -7.24 2.20
N GLU A 86 21.81 -8.32 2.65
CA GLU A 86 21.69 -8.87 4.02
C GLU A 86 20.26 -9.15 4.51
N GLY A 87 19.31 -9.41 3.60
CA GLY A 87 17.90 -9.66 3.94
C GLY A 87 17.09 -8.39 4.27
N VAL A 88 17.67 -7.22 4.05
CA VAL A 88 17.00 -5.92 4.12
C VAL A 88 16.31 -5.64 2.79
N TYR A 89 15.03 -5.30 2.86
CA TYR A 89 14.21 -4.93 1.73
C TYR A 89 13.85 -3.45 1.82
N ARG A 90 13.67 -2.81 0.66
CA ARG A 90 13.11 -1.47 0.54
C ARG A 90 11.85 -1.53 -0.30
N LEU A 91 10.76 -1.02 0.28
CA LEU A 91 9.48 -0.84 -0.39
C LEU A 91 9.33 0.63 -0.79
N GLU A 92 9.25 0.87 -2.09
CA GLU A 92 9.04 2.20 -2.68
C GLU A 92 7.63 2.31 -3.25
N PHE A 93 7.09 3.53 -3.19
CA PHE A 93 5.76 3.88 -3.65
C PHE A 93 5.85 4.98 -4.71
N ASP A 94 5.52 4.64 -5.95
CA ASP A 94 5.36 5.60 -7.04
C ASP A 94 3.91 6.09 -7.10
N GLY A 95 3.69 7.30 -7.63
CA GLY A 95 2.36 7.91 -7.79
C GLY A 95 1.99 8.91 -6.69
N LEU A 96 2.80 9.00 -5.62
CA LEU A 96 2.72 10.02 -4.57
C LEU A 96 4.01 10.87 -4.50
N GLU A 97 3.86 12.11 -4.04
CA GLU A 97 4.92 13.04 -3.69
C GLU A 97 5.41 12.81 -2.25
N GLU A 98 6.65 13.17 -1.94
CA GLU A 98 7.24 12.92 -0.60
C GLU A 98 6.44 13.55 0.54
N HIS A 99 5.89 14.75 0.32
CA HIS A 99 5.11 15.46 1.34
C HIS A 99 3.76 14.79 1.62
N GLU A 100 3.23 13.99 0.69
CA GLU A 100 1.98 13.24 0.89
C GLU A 100 2.17 12.09 1.88
N PHE A 101 3.36 11.51 1.95
CA PHE A 101 3.66 10.45 2.91
C PHE A 101 3.62 10.94 4.36
N LEU A 102 3.87 12.23 4.62
CA LEU A 102 3.68 12.82 5.96
C LEU A 102 2.21 12.77 6.39
N MET A 103 1.27 12.91 5.44
CA MET A 103 -0.16 12.77 5.72
C MET A 103 -0.55 11.31 5.91
N VAL A 104 0.00 10.40 5.11
CA VAL A 104 -0.18 8.95 5.28
C VAL A 104 0.30 8.50 6.66
N GLU A 105 1.47 8.97 7.11
CA GLU A 105 1.98 8.71 8.46
C GLU A 105 1.07 9.27 9.55
N SER A 106 0.56 10.49 9.35
CA SER A 106 -0.37 11.11 10.28
C SER A 106 -1.63 10.26 10.47
N ILE A 107 -2.15 9.67 9.38
CA ILE A 107 -3.28 8.72 9.42
C ILE A 107 -2.86 7.42 10.13
N LEU A 108 -1.71 6.85 9.76
CA LEU A 108 -1.22 5.57 10.26
C LEU A 108 -1.01 5.55 11.79
N PHE A 109 -0.41 6.61 12.32
CA PHE A 109 -0.07 6.77 13.74
C PHE A 109 -1.13 7.53 14.55
N SER A 110 -2.24 7.89 13.90
CA SER A 110 -3.39 8.47 14.58
C SER A 110 -3.99 7.49 15.60
N ARG A 111 -4.63 8.06 16.64
CA ARG A 111 -5.47 7.28 17.57
C ARG A 111 -6.86 7.00 17.03
N TYR A 112 -7.26 7.68 15.95
CA TYR A 112 -8.56 7.47 15.30
C TYR A 112 -8.55 6.18 14.49
N ASN A 113 -9.67 5.47 14.51
CA ASN A 113 -9.86 4.30 13.67
C ASN A 113 -9.91 4.71 12.20
N MET A 114 -9.12 4.03 11.37
CA MET A 114 -9.23 4.16 9.92
C MET A 114 -10.52 3.46 9.44
N PRO A 115 -11.39 4.15 8.67
CA PRO A 115 -12.58 3.54 8.10
C PRO A 115 -12.23 2.33 7.24
N ARG A 116 -13.05 1.28 7.32
CA ARG A 116 -12.92 0.09 6.49
C ARG A 116 -14.19 -0.10 5.68
N ALA A 117 -14.02 -0.60 4.46
CA ALA A 117 -15.12 -1.05 3.64
C ALA A 117 -15.55 -2.48 4.04
N GLU A 118 -16.81 -2.79 3.80
CA GLU A 118 -17.41 -4.09 4.08
C GLU A 118 -18.19 -4.60 2.85
N GLY A 119 -18.37 -5.92 2.76
CA GLY A 119 -19.13 -6.55 1.67
C GLY A 119 -18.62 -6.16 0.29
N GLU A 120 -19.52 -5.69 -0.58
CA GLU A 120 -19.21 -5.27 -1.96
C GLU A 120 -18.36 -3.99 -2.05
N GLY A 121 -18.24 -3.26 -0.95
CA GLY A 121 -17.37 -2.07 -0.87
C GLY A 121 -15.89 -2.43 -0.75
N VAL A 122 -15.54 -3.67 -0.38
CA VAL A 122 -14.15 -4.13 -0.33
C VAL A 122 -13.58 -4.15 -1.75
N GLY A 123 -12.34 -3.67 -1.89
CA GLY A 123 -11.63 -3.66 -3.16
C GLY A 123 -11.38 -5.07 -3.70
N ARG A 124 -11.25 -5.17 -5.03
CA ARG A 124 -10.97 -6.43 -5.74
C ARG A 124 -9.51 -6.50 -6.16
N ILE A 125 -8.99 -7.72 -6.26
CA ILE A 125 -7.69 -7.97 -6.89
C ILE A 125 -7.86 -8.55 -8.28
N TRP A 126 -7.17 -7.97 -9.26
CA TRP A 126 -7.13 -8.43 -10.64
C TRP A 126 -5.74 -9.00 -10.94
N ILE A 127 -5.68 -10.30 -11.24
CA ILE A 127 -4.44 -11.00 -11.58
C ILE A 127 -4.42 -11.19 -13.10
N GLN A 128 -3.58 -10.43 -13.80
CA GLN A 128 -3.44 -10.61 -15.25
C GLN A 128 -2.48 -11.78 -15.55
N GLU A 129 -3.01 -12.99 -15.67
CA GLU A 129 -2.30 -14.08 -16.35
C GLU A 129 -2.63 -14.05 -17.84
N LYS A 130 -1.80 -13.34 -18.63
CA LYS A 130 -1.93 -13.16 -20.10
C LYS A 130 -3.20 -12.43 -20.56
N LYS A 131 -3.01 -11.39 -21.37
CA LYS A 131 -4.09 -10.84 -22.22
C LYS A 131 -4.69 -11.95 -23.09
N PRO A 132 -6.01 -12.05 -23.27
CA PRO A 132 -6.57 -12.58 -24.51
C PRO A 132 -6.23 -11.67 -25.69
#